data_AF-A0AAE0V3A8-F1
#
_entry.id   AF-A0AAE0V3A8-F1
#
_cell.length_a   1.000
_cell.length_b   1.000
_cell.length_c   1.000
_cell.angle_alpha   90.00
_cell.angle_beta   90.00
_cell.angle_gamma   90.00
#
_symmetry.space_group_name_H-M   'P 1'
#
loop_
_entity.id
_entity.type
_entity.pdbx_description
1 polymer ?
#
loop_
_entity_poly.entity_id
_entity_poly.type
_entity_poly.pdbx_seq_one_letter_code
_entity_poly.pdbx_strand_id
1 'polypeptide(L)'
;MTSEDTEMTCMFLTLTGKIISKLSSKSLQRDVREFYDDVTKRLFGAFNMTADLVCLINCQDRMLAHLAAKCMTSFIVYDIGNNIGGNSVWKITFTETFQSSAPSALDTHLWALTDVIKRILKLDCINKREILMKLLADFESSLTSLYPKLLFQDKPELTHVAENDRNSVELEISVCALMDLVEVLSAARMWHGLCSSVQRLVYLQTPALLRLTLANMKEFVKKRALLLLKRILVQRAGEEWGFGENHSKERDEKYATDLLVMADAVLQEVEAGWLRRFRVKSRGSFFGGSKGNASDGEIKDAVMLRAVSLILIKCLEIKARHVSAQGAPHALDVQPYFMEMLVFLQQQVLQVKAVRHPCSWILVVFADQDDDLIESAKVLITLYLHQKSLISSDPAACEWGCNPHCHFTLLLQSLSFDHTVLLDFLISNETCFLEYCVLYLKNLRDHWQDFCNACCRIENSETETHTLSLPHFSEASVRSQPQSKVYGFRPSLVDYESSEDSEEEDRSVSNLQMKRDAEEPVAETDMRKAGEKAVSGSADTVEKMSNASSEGLTLKVILCLNELRTVISRLHSKGLFPYNPNSLLKLLLAIETKGQLKTPTATQLK
;
A
#
# COMPACT_ATOMS: atom_id res chain seq x y z
N MET A 1 2.28 25.58 35.30
CA MET A 1 2.77 26.50 34.26
C MET A 1 1.62 27.44 33.91
N THR A 2 1.91 28.72 33.76
CA THR A 2 0.99 29.69 33.13
C THR A 2 0.93 29.44 31.62
N SER A 3 0.02 30.10 30.89
CA SER A 3 -0.04 29.99 29.43
C SER A 3 1.27 30.43 28.78
N GLU A 4 1.85 31.54 29.28
CA GLU A 4 3.10 32.11 28.78
C GLU A 4 4.30 31.19 29.05
N ASP A 5 4.36 30.55 30.24
CA ASP A 5 5.40 29.54 30.53
C ASP A 5 5.34 28.38 29.53
N THR A 6 4.13 27.91 29.18
CA THR A 6 3.91 26.79 28.26
C THR A 6 4.34 27.16 26.84
N GLU A 7 3.99 28.35 26.35
CA GLU A 7 4.42 28.85 25.04
C GLU A 7 5.95 29.02 24.95
N MET A 8 6.57 29.63 25.96
CA MET A 8 8.03 29.76 26.06
C MET A 8 8.72 28.39 26.07
N THR A 9 8.19 27.42 26.81
CA THR A 9 8.71 26.05 26.83
C THR A 9 8.58 25.37 25.47
N CYS A 10 7.43 25.52 24.79
CA CYS A 10 7.21 24.97 23.45
C CYS A 10 8.17 25.57 22.40
N MET A 11 8.42 26.89 22.46
CA MET A 11 9.41 27.54 21.61
C MET A 11 10.84 27.03 21.89
N PHE A 12 11.23 26.91 23.17
CA PHE A 12 12.55 26.41 23.56
C PHE A 12 12.80 24.96 23.10
N LEU A 13 11.82 24.06 23.31
CA LEU A 13 11.88 22.67 22.85
C LEU A 13 11.99 22.58 21.31
N THR A 14 11.20 23.39 20.60
CA THR A 14 11.21 23.43 19.13
C THR A 14 12.53 23.96 18.58
N LEU A 15 13.08 25.02 19.17
CA LEU A 15 14.38 25.58 18.80
C LEU A 15 15.51 24.58 19.05
N THR A 16 15.54 23.97 20.23
CA THR A 16 16.55 22.96 20.60
C THR A 16 16.50 21.75 19.67
N GLY A 17 15.31 21.22 19.37
CA GLY A 17 15.13 20.14 18.39
C GLY A 17 15.58 20.53 16.97
N LYS A 18 15.36 21.79 16.54
CA LYS A 18 15.86 22.32 15.26
C LYS A 18 17.38 22.46 15.21
N ILE A 19 18.03 22.87 16.31
CA ILE A 19 19.49 22.95 16.43
C ILE A 19 20.11 21.55 16.28
N ILE A 20 19.60 20.56 17.03
CA ILE A 20 20.15 19.20 17.03
C ILE A 20 19.91 18.50 15.68
N SER A 21 18.72 18.63 15.10
CA SER A 21 18.45 18.05 13.77
C SER A 21 19.32 18.66 12.66
N LYS A 22 19.67 19.95 12.76
CA LYS A 22 20.64 20.58 11.87
C LYS A 22 22.07 20.07 12.05
N LEU A 23 22.51 19.72 13.26
CA LEU A 23 23.83 19.11 13.49
C LEU A 23 24.01 17.78 12.73
N SER A 24 22.95 16.97 12.67
CA SER A 24 22.94 15.71 11.92
C SER A 24 22.92 15.89 10.39
N SER A 25 22.74 17.13 9.90
CA SER A 25 22.73 17.44 8.46
C SER A 25 24.11 17.86 7.93
N LYS A 26 24.43 17.48 6.69
CA LYS A 26 25.74 17.75 6.05
C LYS A 26 25.93 19.21 5.60
N SER A 27 24.91 20.06 5.67
CA SER A 27 24.87 21.40 5.04
C SER A 27 25.37 22.56 5.91
N LEU A 28 25.73 22.34 7.18
CA LEU A 28 26.18 23.42 8.08
C LEU A 28 27.64 23.84 7.85
N GLN A 29 27.89 25.15 7.88
CA GLN A 29 29.22 25.74 8.03
C GLN A 29 29.89 25.26 9.33
N ARG A 30 31.23 25.13 9.30
CA ARG A 30 32.02 24.53 10.41
C ARG A 30 31.79 25.27 11.74
N ASP A 31 31.92 26.59 11.74
CA ASP A 31 31.86 27.41 12.96
C ASP A 31 30.46 27.34 13.62
N VAL A 32 29.40 27.31 12.80
CA VAL A 32 28.01 27.11 13.26
C VAL A 32 27.80 25.71 13.83
N ARG A 33 28.40 24.69 13.22
CA ARG A 33 28.37 23.31 13.72
C ARG A 33 29.09 23.19 15.07
N GLU A 34 30.25 23.79 15.23
CA GLU A 34 31.00 23.78 16.50
C GLU A 34 30.22 24.51 17.61
N PHE A 35 29.62 25.66 17.32
CA PHE A 35 28.75 26.37 18.27
C PHE A 35 27.52 25.53 18.68
N TYR A 36 26.81 24.92 17.71
CA TYR A 36 25.65 24.08 18.02
C TYR A 36 26.01 22.80 18.79
N ASP A 37 27.17 22.19 18.53
CA ASP A 37 27.68 21.04 19.27
C ASP A 37 27.99 21.41 20.73
N ASP A 38 28.70 22.53 20.97
CA ASP A 38 28.96 23.04 22.32
C ASP A 38 27.66 23.36 23.08
N VAL A 39 26.70 24.03 22.44
CA VAL A 39 25.36 24.27 23.01
C VAL A 39 24.67 22.95 23.38
N THR A 40 24.68 21.97 22.49
CA THR A 40 24.04 20.66 22.72
C THR A 40 24.71 19.90 23.88
N LYS A 41 26.05 19.88 23.92
CA LYS A 41 26.82 19.26 25.01
C LYS A 41 26.57 19.93 26.35
N ARG A 42 26.43 21.26 26.40
CA ARG A 42 26.09 21.99 27.64
C ARG A 42 24.67 21.66 28.10
N LEU A 43 23.67 21.74 27.22
CA LEU A 43 22.27 21.49 27.55
C LEU A 43 22.04 20.07 28.10
N PHE A 44 22.56 19.05 27.40
CA PHE A 44 22.29 17.65 27.74
C PHE A 44 23.32 17.04 28.70
N GLY A 45 24.52 17.62 28.81
CA GLY A 45 25.54 17.22 29.77
C GLY A 45 25.48 18.03 31.08
N ALA A 46 25.79 19.32 31.02
CA ALA A 46 25.93 20.16 32.22
C ALA A 46 24.59 20.55 32.87
N PHE A 47 23.55 20.80 32.07
CA PHE A 47 22.21 21.14 32.56
C PHE A 47 21.29 19.92 32.72
N ASN A 48 21.72 18.71 32.32
CA ASN A 48 20.95 17.47 32.40
C ASN A 48 19.51 17.56 31.84
N MET A 49 19.34 18.28 30.72
CA MET A 49 18.03 18.52 30.08
C MET A 49 17.27 17.21 29.75
N THR A 50 17.95 16.06 29.69
CA THR A 50 17.30 14.74 29.59
C THR A 50 16.32 14.44 30.74
N ALA A 51 16.62 14.84 31.97
CA ALA A 51 15.74 14.59 33.11
C ALA A 51 14.47 15.45 33.00
N ASP A 52 14.63 16.74 32.68
CA ASP A 52 13.51 17.65 32.46
C ASP A 52 12.62 17.18 31.31
N LEU A 53 13.21 16.76 30.18
CA LEU A 53 12.48 16.20 29.04
C LEU A 53 11.68 14.96 29.43
N VAL A 54 12.22 14.06 30.26
CA VAL A 54 11.47 12.91 30.79
C VAL A 54 10.26 13.35 31.63
N CYS A 55 10.41 14.37 32.49
CA CYS A 55 9.28 14.92 33.23
C CYS A 55 8.21 15.56 32.32
N LEU A 56 8.64 16.28 31.27
CA LEU A 56 7.74 16.93 30.31
C LEU A 56 7.03 15.92 29.39
N ILE A 57 7.67 14.82 29.00
CA ILE A 57 7.05 13.70 28.26
C ILE A 57 5.91 13.05 29.06
N ASN A 58 6.03 13.04 30.39
CA ASN A 58 5.02 12.48 31.30
C ASN A 58 3.94 13.50 31.75
N CYS A 59 3.91 14.70 31.18
CA CYS A 59 2.90 15.70 31.52
C CYS A 59 1.54 15.41 30.87
N GLN A 60 0.46 16.03 31.39
CA GLN A 60 -0.89 15.86 30.86
C GLN A 60 -1.16 16.64 29.56
N ASP A 61 -0.33 17.63 29.24
CA ASP A 61 -0.44 18.41 28.00
C ASP A 61 0.16 17.61 26.84
N ARG A 62 -0.69 17.10 25.95
CA ARG A 62 -0.28 16.27 24.81
C ARG A 62 0.61 17.01 23.81
N MET A 63 0.45 18.32 23.65
CA MET A 63 1.30 19.11 22.75
C MET A 63 2.70 19.24 23.35
N LEU A 64 2.79 19.61 24.63
CA LEU A 64 4.06 19.78 25.31
C LEU A 64 4.80 18.45 25.48
N ALA A 65 4.10 17.37 25.83
CA ALA A 65 4.65 16.01 25.88
C ALA A 65 5.20 15.56 24.52
N HIS A 66 4.47 15.81 23.43
CA HIS A 66 4.92 15.50 22.08
C HIS A 66 6.14 16.34 21.64
N LEU A 67 6.18 17.63 21.96
CA LEU A 67 7.34 18.48 21.68
C LEU A 67 8.57 18.08 22.50
N ALA A 68 8.39 17.71 23.76
CA ALA A 68 9.46 17.17 24.61
C ALA A 68 9.98 15.85 24.05
N ALA A 69 9.09 14.93 23.65
CA ALA A 69 9.46 13.71 22.95
C ALA A 69 10.25 13.99 21.67
N LYS A 70 9.79 14.91 20.81
CA LYS A 70 10.45 15.28 19.55
C LYS A 70 11.83 15.93 19.75
N CYS A 71 12.03 16.66 20.85
CA CYS A 71 13.33 17.18 21.26
C CYS A 71 14.24 16.02 21.73
N MET A 72 13.73 15.14 22.60
CA MET A 72 14.43 13.97 23.12
C MET A 72 14.86 13.01 22.00
N THR A 73 13.99 12.67 21.05
CA THR A 73 14.33 11.78 19.93
C THR A 73 15.41 12.37 19.02
N SER A 74 15.41 13.69 18.83
CA SER A 74 16.46 14.39 18.09
C SER A 74 17.81 14.29 18.82
N PHE A 75 17.82 14.46 20.14
CA PHE A 75 19.01 14.27 20.97
C PHE A 75 19.51 12.82 20.95
N ILE A 76 18.64 11.82 21.18
CA ILE A 76 19.03 10.40 21.18
C ILE A 76 19.72 9.99 19.87
N VAL A 77 19.22 10.46 18.72
CA VAL A 77 19.81 10.18 17.41
C VAL A 77 21.18 10.85 17.25
N TYR A 78 21.37 12.05 17.80
CA TYR A 78 22.66 12.74 17.84
C TYR A 78 23.69 12.05 18.75
N ASP A 79 23.26 11.64 19.95
CA ASP A 79 24.04 10.94 20.97
C ASP A 79 24.57 9.60 20.44
N ILE A 80 23.66 8.80 19.84
CA ILE A 80 23.97 7.55 19.13
C ILE A 80 24.93 7.79 17.96
N GLY A 81 24.68 8.81 17.13
CA GLY A 81 25.50 9.11 15.95
C GLY A 81 26.95 9.47 16.28
N ASN A 82 27.19 10.08 17.44
CA ASN A 82 28.51 10.49 17.90
C ASN A 82 29.17 9.52 18.89
N ASN A 83 28.56 8.36 19.16
CA ASN A 83 28.99 7.42 20.21
C ASN A 83 29.19 8.06 21.60
N ILE A 84 28.41 9.09 21.92
CA ILE A 84 28.39 9.70 23.25
C ILE A 84 27.58 8.74 24.13
N GLY A 85 28.20 7.66 24.61
CA GLY A 85 27.51 6.57 25.32
C GLY A 85 27.06 6.92 26.75
N GLY A 86 26.54 8.12 26.97
CA GLY A 86 26.48 8.76 28.29
C GLY A 86 25.16 8.62 29.04
N ASN A 87 24.01 8.61 28.35
CA ASN A 87 22.73 8.84 29.03
C ASN A 87 21.78 7.62 29.03
N SER A 88 21.70 6.96 30.20
CA SER A 88 20.79 5.83 30.46
C SER A 88 19.40 6.25 30.94
N VAL A 89 19.20 7.51 31.35
CA VAL A 89 17.98 7.95 32.07
C VAL A 89 16.73 7.70 31.22
N TRP A 90 16.74 8.15 29.96
CA TRP A 90 15.61 7.94 29.05
C TRP A 90 15.33 6.46 28.78
N LYS A 91 16.36 5.60 28.71
CA LYS A 91 16.19 4.15 28.50
C LYS A 91 15.50 3.51 29.69
N ILE A 92 15.90 3.88 30.90
CA ILE A 92 15.30 3.38 32.15
C ILE A 92 13.83 3.79 32.19
N THR A 93 13.52 5.09 32.02
CA THR A 93 12.12 5.58 32.01
C THR A 93 11.28 4.91 30.94
N PHE A 94 11.77 4.77 29.71
CA PHE A 94 11.02 4.11 28.64
C PHE A 94 10.72 2.64 28.99
N THR A 95 11.71 1.93 29.55
CA THR A 95 11.58 0.55 30.02
C THR A 95 10.55 0.43 31.16
N GLU A 96 10.59 1.33 32.15
CA GLU A 96 9.64 1.40 33.26
C GLU A 96 8.22 1.70 32.75
N THR A 97 8.03 2.67 31.85
CA THR A 97 6.73 2.98 31.24
C THR A 97 6.17 1.77 30.49
N PHE A 98 6.98 1.07 29.68
CA PHE A 98 6.55 -0.13 28.96
C PHE A 98 6.22 -1.31 29.90
N GLN A 99 6.80 -1.38 31.09
CA GLN A 99 6.45 -2.38 32.11
C GLN A 99 5.18 -2.01 32.89
N SER A 100 5.04 -0.74 33.28
CA SER A 100 4.01 -0.23 34.19
C SER A 100 2.58 -0.35 33.67
N SER A 101 2.40 -0.47 32.35
CA SER A 101 1.12 -0.77 31.69
C SER A 101 0.01 0.29 31.87
N ALA A 102 0.32 1.45 32.47
CA ALA A 102 -0.60 2.58 32.59
C ALA A 102 -0.70 3.32 31.24
N PRO A 103 -1.91 3.67 30.73
CA PRO A 103 -2.05 4.38 29.45
C PRO A 103 -1.47 5.80 29.43
N SER A 104 -1.32 6.43 30.61
CA SER A 104 -0.79 7.79 30.75
C SER A 104 0.64 7.90 30.19
N ALA A 105 0.80 8.67 29.12
CA ALA A 105 2.05 8.89 28.37
C ALA A 105 2.65 7.67 27.65
N LEU A 106 2.06 6.48 27.71
CA LEU A 106 2.55 5.27 27.04
C LEU A 106 2.62 5.45 25.52
N ASP A 107 1.59 6.07 24.94
CA ASP A 107 1.53 6.46 23.53
C ASP A 107 2.71 7.33 23.09
N THR A 108 3.10 8.28 23.93
CA THR A 108 4.15 9.26 23.67
C THR A 108 5.53 8.60 23.73
N HIS A 109 5.74 7.66 24.66
CA HIS A 109 6.98 6.85 24.73
C HIS A 109 7.11 5.88 23.54
N LEU A 110 6.00 5.22 23.15
CA LEU A 110 5.95 4.36 21.97
C LEU A 110 6.22 5.16 20.69
N TRP A 111 5.61 6.35 20.54
CA TRP A 111 5.87 7.27 19.44
C TRP A 111 7.35 7.73 19.41
N ALA A 112 7.92 8.06 20.57
CA ALA A 112 9.31 8.49 20.66
C ALA A 112 10.28 7.38 20.20
N LEU A 113 10.09 6.13 20.66
CA LEU A 113 10.90 5.00 20.20
C LEU A 113 10.72 4.74 18.69
N THR A 114 9.49 4.88 18.19
CA THR A 114 9.16 4.78 16.76
C THR A 114 9.92 5.82 15.93
N ASP A 115 9.95 7.09 16.37
CA ASP A 115 10.66 8.19 15.70
C ASP A 115 12.20 8.03 15.78
N VAL A 116 12.75 7.56 16.91
CA VAL A 116 14.18 7.20 17.02
C VAL A 116 14.57 6.16 15.98
N ILE A 117 13.81 5.05 15.87
CA ILE A 117 14.14 4.00 14.90
C ILE A 117 13.98 4.52 13.46
N LYS A 118 12.90 5.26 13.14
CA LYS A 118 12.74 5.89 11.81
C LYS A 118 13.91 6.79 11.43
N ARG A 119 14.42 7.58 12.38
CA ARG A 119 15.57 8.47 12.15
C ARG A 119 16.87 7.71 11.97
N ILE A 120 17.11 6.66 12.76
CA ILE A 120 18.30 5.80 12.59
C ILE A 120 18.30 5.13 11.21
N LEU A 121 17.14 4.65 10.74
CA LEU A 121 16.98 4.11 9.38
C LEU A 121 17.29 5.15 8.30
N LYS A 122 17.02 6.44 8.55
CA LYS A 122 17.35 7.58 7.65
C LYS A 122 18.78 8.13 7.76
N LEU A 123 19.59 7.72 8.74
CA LEU A 123 20.97 8.21 8.86
C LEU A 123 21.84 7.78 7.66
N ASP A 124 22.85 8.58 7.32
CA ASP A 124 23.92 8.17 6.38
C ASP A 124 25.08 7.50 7.15
N CYS A 125 24.82 6.37 7.80
CA CYS A 125 25.84 5.63 8.57
C CYS A 125 25.97 4.17 8.11
N ILE A 126 27.19 3.62 8.23
CA ILE A 126 27.53 2.25 7.83
C ILE A 126 26.98 1.22 8.85
N ASN A 127 26.95 1.59 10.13
CA ASN A 127 26.69 0.65 11.24
C ASN A 127 25.20 0.63 11.69
N LYS A 128 24.24 1.05 10.84
CA LYS A 128 22.79 1.08 11.16
C LYS A 128 22.31 -0.17 11.89
N ARG A 129 22.68 -1.34 11.35
CA ARG A 129 22.23 -2.64 11.86
C ARG A 129 22.73 -2.90 13.28
N GLU A 130 24.00 -2.60 13.58
CA GLU A 130 24.55 -2.77 14.93
C GLU A 130 23.92 -1.81 15.94
N ILE A 131 23.71 -0.55 15.53
CA ILE A 131 23.03 0.48 16.32
C ILE A 131 21.62 0.00 16.69
N LEU A 132 20.87 -0.48 15.70
CA LEU A 132 19.51 -0.99 15.89
C LEU A 132 19.50 -2.27 16.74
N MET A 133 20.43 -3.20 16.56
CA MET A 133 20.53 -4.39 17.41
C MET A 133 20.77 -4.02 18.88
N LYS A 134 21.70 -3.10 19.16
CA LYS A 134 21.96 -2.62 20.53
C LYS A 134 20.74 -1.93 21.14
N LEU A 135 20.09 -1.03 20.38
CA LEU A 135 18.88 -0.33 20.80
C LEU A 135 17.73 -1.30 21.11
N LEU A 136 17.50 -2.32 20.28
CA LEU A 136 16.42 -3.27 20.46
C LEU A 136 16.68 -4.26 21.60
N ALA A 137 17.93 -4.63 21.86
CA ALA A 137 18.30 -5.48 22.99
C ALA A 137 17.93 -4.84 24.34
N ASP A 138 18.13 -3.52 24.48
CA ASP A 138 17.77 -2.79 25.71
C ASP A 138 16.26 -2.86 26.03
N PHE A 139 15.39 -2.90 25.00
CA PHE A 139 13.94 -2.88 25.16
C PHE A 139 13.26 -4.26 25.00
N GLU A 140 13.99 -5.30 24.63
CA GLU A 140 13.44 -6.60 24.20
C GLU A 140 12.49 -7.23 25.23
N SER A 141 12.88 -7.26 26.50
CA SER A 141 12.05 -7.80 27.59
C SER A 141 10.78 -6.98 27.84
N SER A 142 10.92 -5.64 27.88
CA SER A 142 9.81 -4.72 28.15
C SER A 142 8.74 -4.77 27.07
N LEU A 143 9.12 -4.68 25.80
CA LEU A 143 8.21 -4.74 24.66
C LEU A 143 7.56 -6.12 24.52
N THR A 144 8.29 -7.20 24.78
CA THR A 144 7.73 -8.56 24.79
C THR A 144 6.67 -8.73 25.89
N SER A 145 6.84 -8.07 27.04
CA SER A 145 5.83 -8.06 28.12
C SER A 145 4.64 -7.16 27.82
N LEU A 146 4.84 -6.06 27.09
CA LEU A 146 3.82 -5.05 26.78
C LEU A 146 2.88 -5.50 25.66
N TYR A 147 3.43 -6.11 24.61
CA TYR A 147 2.70 -6.51 23.41
C TYR A 147 1.43 -7.35 23.70
N PRO A 148 1.48 -8.44 24.49
CA PRO A 148 0.28 -9.21 24.81
C PRO A 148 -0.70 -8.43 25.72
N LYS A 149 -0.21 -7.60 26.67
CA LYS A 149 -1.09 -6.83 27.58
C LYS A 149 -1.96 -5.79 26.86
N LEU A 150 -1.47 -5.25 25.74
CA LEU A 150 -2.19 -4.26 24.94
C LEU A 150 -3.14 -4.90 23.91
N LEU A 151 -2.84 -6.11 23.42
CA LEU A 151 -3.67 -6.81 22.43
C LEU A 151 -4.68 -7.81 23.03
N PHE A 152 -4.35 -8.38 24.19
CA PHE A 152 -5.20 -9.32 24.93
C PHE A 152 -5.60 -8.67 26.26
N GLN A 153 -6.74 -7.97 26.25
CA GLN A 153 -7.45 -7.63 27.47
C GLN A 153 -8.72 -8.46 27.56
N ASP A 154 -8.64 -9.55 28.31
CA ASP A 154 -9.83 -10.20 28.85
C ASP A 154 -10.54 -9.17 29.73
N LYS A 155 -11.77 -8.78 29.35
CA LYS A 155 -12.59 -7.89 30.19
C LYS A 155 -13.21 -8.70 31.32
N PRO A 156 -12.91 -8.40 32.60
CA PRO A 156 -13.87 -8.66 33.66
C PRO A 156 -15.08 -7.76 33.43
N GLU A 157 -16.23 -8.20 33.93
CA GLU A 157 -17.51 -7.56 33.64
C GLU A 157 -17.73 -6.25 34.44
N LEU A 158 -18.73 -5.49 33.97
CA LEU A 158 -19.57 -4.53 34.72
C LEU A 158 -19.05 -3.09 35.02
N THR A 159 -19.94 -2.16 34.62
CA THR A 159 -20.27 -0.87 35.27
C THR A 159 -19.14 0.13 35.62
N HIS A 160 -18.96 1.14 34.76
CA HIS A 160 -18.86 2.59 35.12
C HIS A 160 -18.80 3.40 33.80
N VAL A 161 -19.82 4.21 33.50
CA VAL A 161 -20.09 4.61 32.09
C VAL A 161 -19.32 5.86 31.60
N ALA A 162 -18.82 6.71 32.50
CA ALA A 162 -18.18 7.99 32.12
C ALA A 162 -16.63 7.94 32.06
N GLU A 163 -15.97 7.38 33.09
CA GLU A 163 -14.50 7.31 33.13
C GLU A 163 -13.93 6.27 32.15
N ASN A 164 -14.71 5.24 31.81
CA ASN A 164 -14.31 4.21 30.86
C ASN A 164 -14.10 4.74 29.43
N ASP A 165 -14.81 5.77 28.96
CA ASP A 165 -14.63 6.24 27.56
C ASP A 165 -13.29 6.95 27.36
N ARG A 166 -12.86 7.79 28.32
CA ARG A 166 -11.54 8.46 28.25
C ARG A 166 -10.40 7.44 28.34
N ASN A 167 -10.46 6.52 29.30
CA ASN A 167 -9.46 5.47 29.46
C ASN A 167 -9.43 4.52 28.26
N SER A 168 -10.60 4.23 27.66
CA SER A 168 -10.70 3.46 26.41
C SER A 168 -10.00 4.19 25.26
N VAL A 169 -10.18 5.51 25.11
CA VAL A 169 -9.51 6.28 24.04
C VAL A 169 -8.00 6.33 24.23
N GLU A 170 -7.51 6.49 25.47
CA GLU A 170 -6.07 6.52 25.76
C GLU A 170 -5.42 5.14 25.51
N LEU A 171 -6.15 4.05 25.78
CA LEU A 171 -5.75 2.70 25.37
C LEU A 171 -5.76 2.53 23.84
N GLU A 172 -6.80 2.97 23.13
CA GLU A 172 -6.91 2.88 21.67
C GLU A 172 -5.79 3.64 20.95
N ILE A 173 -5.38 4.80 21.48
CA ILE A 173 -4.22 5.58 21.00
C ILE A 173 -2.92 4.82 21.27
N SER A 174 -2.73 4.29 22.48
CA SER A 174 -1.54 3.51 22.85
C SER A 174 -1.38 2.24 22.00
N VAL A 175 -2.49 1.57 21.69
CA VAL A 175 -2.56 0.42 20.78
C VAL A 175 -2.19 0.80 19.35
N CYS A 176 -2.59 1.97 18.87
CA CYS A 176 -2.12 2.49 17.57
C CYS A 176 -0.63 2.83 17.59
N ALA A 177 -0.13 3.48 18.64
CA ALA A 177 1.30 3.78 18.78
C ALA A 177 2.16 2.49 18.85
N LEU A 178 1.64 1.41 19.45
CA LEU A 178 2.28 0.09 19.39
C LEU A 178 2.31 -0.45 17.95
N MET A 179 1.22 -0.33 17.19
CA MET A 179 1.20 -0.75 15.78
C MET A 179 2.17 0.06 14.91
N ASP A 180 2.33 1.35 15.16
CA ASP A 180 3.32 2.21 14.50
C ASP A 180 4.76 1.73 14.77
N LEU A 181 5.06 1.40 16.04
CA LEU A 181 6.34 0.83 16.43
C LEU A 181 6.58 -0.52 15.73
N VAL A 182 5.58 -1.40 15.71
CA VAL A 182 5.64 -2.72 15.07
C VAL A 182 5.82 -2.61 13.55
N GLU A 183 5.22 -1.61 12.91
CA GLU A 183 5.44 -1.30 11.49
C GLU A 183 6.91 -0.93 11.22
N VAL A 184 7.47 -0.03 12.05
CA VAL A 184 8.89 0.37 11.95
C VAL A 184 9.84 -0.78 12.23
N LEU A 185 9.54 -1.62 13.23
CA LEU A 185 10.31 -2.82 13.54
C LEU A 185 10.29 -3.83 12.38
N SER A 186 9.14 -3.95 11.69
CA SER A 186 8.98 -4.81 10.51
C SER A 186 9.74 -4.28 9.29
N ALA A 187 9.72 -2.96 9.07
CA ALA A 187 10.53 -2.29 8.06
C ALA A 187 12.03 -2.50 8.34
N ALA A 188 12.48 -2.27 9.58
CA ALA A 188 13.88 -2.46 9.98
C ALA A 188 14.35 -3.91 9.76
N ARG A 189 13.50 -4.91 10.04
CA ARG A 189 13.73 -6.33 9.73
C ARG A 189 13.93 -6.57 8.24
N MET A 190 12.98 -6.10 7.43
CA MET A 190 12.95 -6.28 5.98
C MET A 190 14.15 -5.64 5.26
N TRP A 191 14.43 -4.36 5.55
CA TRP A 191 15.45 -3.59 4.82
C TRP A 191 16.89 -3.84 5.31
N HIS A 192 17.09 -4.30 6.56
CA HIS A 192 18.42 -4.47 7.15
C HIS A 192 18.75 -5.86 7.71
N GLY A 193 17.87 -6.86 7.58
CA GLY A 193 18.14 -8.23 8.05
C GLY A 193 18.31 -8.31 9.57
N LEU A 194 17.43 -7.61 10.30
CA LEU A 194 17.33 -7.62 11.77
C LEU A 194 16.30 -8.68 12.21
N CYS A 195 16.61 -9.47 13.24
CA CYS A 195 15.68 -10.45 13.80
C CYS A 195 15.81 -10.55 15.33
N SER A 196 15.10 -9.69 16.06
CA SER A 196 14.85 -9.81 17.51
C SER A 196 13.56 -10.59 17.82
N SER A 197 13.34 -11.02 19.06
CA SER A 197 12.09 -11.69 19.45
C SER A 197 10.87 -10.79 19.27
N VAL A 198 10.97 -9.50 19.63
CA VAL A 198 9.92 -8.49 19.44
C VAL A 198 9.49 -8.37 17.98
N GLN A 199 10.45 -8.39 17.04
CA GLN A 199 10.16 -8.37 15.60
C GLN A 199 9.42 -9.63 15.11
N ARG A 200 9.46 -10.74 15.84
CA ARG A 200 8.74 -11.98 15.51
C ARG A 200 7.32 -12.01 16.10
N LEU A 201 7.05 -11.24 17.17
CA LEU A 201 5.75 -11.24 17.86
C LEU A 201 4.58 -10.94 16.93
N VAL A 202 4.71 -9.98 16.01
CA VAL A 202 3.63 -9.63 15.07
C VAL A 202 3.20 -10.80 14.18
N TYR A 203 4.14 -11.64 13.77
CA TYR A 203 3.89 -12.82 12.94
C TYR A 203 3.21 -13.93 13.78
N LEU A 204 3.76 -14.22 14.96
CA LEU A 204 3.26 -15.24 15.88
C LEU A 204 1.88 -14.90 16.47
N GLN A 205 1.60 -13.62 16.68
CA GLN A 205 0.37 -13.11 17.31
C GLN A 205 -0.60 -12.46 16.30
N THR A 206 -0.49 -12.82 15.02
CA THR A 206 -1.46 -12.43 13.98
C THR A 206 -2.93 -12.69 14.39
N PRO A 207 -3.29 -13.82 15.05
CA PRO A 207 -4.66 -14.03 15.52
C PRO A 207 -5.15 -12.97 16.52
N ALA A 208 -4.25 -12.41 17.33
CA ALA A 208 -4.59 -11.34 18.27
C ALA A 208 -5.04 -10.07 17.55
N LEU A 209 -4.29 -9.68 16.51
CA LEU A 209 -4.60 -8.52 15.68
C LEU A 209 -5.92 -8.70 14.93
N LEU A 210 -6.19 -9.91 14.41
CA LEU A 210 -7.47 -10.21 13.76
C LEU A 210 -8.65 -10.18 14.75
N ARG A 211 -8.50 -10.73 15.96
CA ARG A 211 -9.52 -10.63 17.02
C ARG A 211 -9.77 -9.17 17.45
N LEU A 212 -8.73 -8.34 17.48
CA LEU A 212 -8.86 -6.90 17.71
C LEU A 212 -9.69 -6.20 16.62
N THR A 213 -9.66 -6.65 15.36
CA THR A 213 -10.58 -6.13 14.32
C THR A 213 -12.06 -6.45 14.58
N LEU A 214 -12.35 -7.54 15.31
CA LEU A 214 -13.70 -7.93 15.72
C LEU A 214 -14.13 -7.31 17.07
N ALA A 215 -13.16 -6.83 17.87
CA ALA A 215 -13.43 -6.22 19.17
C ALA A 215 -14.22 -4.90 19.05
N ASN A 216 -14.85 -4.49 20.16
CA ASN A 216 -15.56 -3.21 20.26
C ASN A 216 -14.60 -2.02 20.45
N MET A 217 -13.70 -1.84 19.49
CA MET A 217 -12.78 -0.70 19.37
C MET A 217 -13.26 0.25 18.27
N LYS A 218 -12.83 1.51 18.30
CA LYS A 218 -13.07 2.51 17.26
C LYS A 218 -12.43 2.08 15.92
N GLU A 219 -13.07 2.47 14.82
CA GLU A 219 -12.70 1.95 13.49
C GLU A 219 -11.29 2.34 13.05
N PHE A 220 -10.72 3.44 13.56
CA PHE A 220 -9.32 3.80 13.28
C PHE A 220 -8.32 2.75 13.79
N VAL A 221 -8.59 2.11 14.93
CA VAL A 221 -7.73 1.06 15.50
C VAL A 221 -7.79 -0.19 14.62
N LYS A 222 -8.99 -0.61 14.22
CA LYS A 222 -9.20 -1.74 13.30
C LYS A 222 -8.53 -1.50 11.95
N LYS A 223 -8.67 -0.29 11.42
CA LYS A 223 -8.03 0.17 10.19
C LYS A 223 -6.50 0.13 10.31
N ARG A 224 -5.95 0.56 11.45
CA ARG A 224 -4.50 0.50 11.71
C ARG A 224 -4.00 -0.96 11.72
N ALA A 225 -4.72 -1.87 12.37
CA ALA A 225 -4.36 -3.29 12.41
C ALA A 225 -4.38 -3.95 11.02
N LEU A 226 -5.41 -3.66 10.22
CA LEU A 226 -5.50 -4.14 8.84
C LEU A 226 -4.41 -3.56 7.95
N LEU A 227 -4.11 -2.25 8.06
CA LEU A 227 -3.05 -1.64 7.26
C LEU A 227 -1.65 -2.14 7.64
N LEU A 228 -1.40 -2.42 8.93
CA LEU A 228 -0.17 -3.07 9.39
C LEU A 228 -0.01 -4.46 8.75
N LEU A 229 -1.04 -5.31 8.83
CA LEU A 229 -1.02 -6.64 8.21
C LEU A 229 -0.85 -6.55 6.68
N LYS A 230 -1.56 -5.64 6.00
CA LYS A 230 -1.41 -5.39 4.55
C LYS A 230 0.04 -5.07 4.20
N ARG A 231 0.65 -4.09 4.87
CA ARG A 231 2.02 -3.62 4.58
C ARG A 231 3.08 -4.71 4.84
N ILE A 232 2.90 -5.54 5.86
CA ILE A 232 3.79 -6.68 6.12
C ILE A 232 3.65 -7.76 5.03
N LEU A 233 2.41 -8.18 4.70
CA LEU A 233 2.14 -9.26 3.74
C LEU A 233 2.49 -8.90 2.28
N VAL A 234 2.35 -7.63 1.90
CA VAL A 234 2.79 -7.11 0.58
C VAL A 234 4.30 -6.86 0.55
N GLN A 235 5.00 -6.96 1.70
CA GLN A 235 6.43 -6.67 1.85
C GLN A 235 6.79 -5.21 1.51
N ARG A 236 5.94 -4.27 1.96
CA ARG A 236 6.03 -2.81 1.76
C ARG A 236 6.08 -2.04 3.09
N ALA A 237 6.60 -2.67 4.15
CA ALA A 237 6.67 -2.05 5.47
C ALA A 237 7.62 -0.84 5.45
N GLY A 238 7.09 0.35 5.72
CA GLY A 238 7.86 1.60 5.75
C GLY A 238 8.27 2.18 4.39
N GLU A 239 7.69 1.71 3.28
CA GLU A 239 7.90 2.26 1.93
C GLU A 239 7.62 3.78 1.89
N GLU A 240 6.54 4.22 2.53
CA GLU A 240 6.13 5.63 2.74
C GLU A 240 7.19 6.52 3.41
N TRP A 241 8.22 5.95 4.03
CA TRP A 241 9.24 6.72 4.76
C TRP A 241 10.50 6.99 3.94
N GLY A 242 10.64 6.43 2.73
CA GLY A 242 11.68 6.78 1.77
C GLY A 242 13.10 6.48 2.25
N PHE A 243 13.37 5.26 2.73
CA PHE A 243 14.67 4.88 3.32
C PHE A 243 15.83 4.73 2.30
N GLY A 244 15.56 4.86 1.01
CA GLY A 244 16.53 4.68 -0.07
C GLY A 244 16.92 3.21 -0.31
N GLU A 245 17.59 2.95 -1.43
CA GLU A 245 17.94 1.61 -1.92
C GLU A 245 19.08 0.92 -1.14
N ASN A 246 19.49 1.48 0.01
CA ASN A 246 20.62 1.00 0.83
C ASN A 246 20.22 -0.20 1.70
N HIS A 247 19.82 -1.29 1.04
CA HIS A 247 19.40 -2.53 1.68
C HIS A 247 20.59 -3.37 2.12
N SER A 248 20.47 -4.04 3.27
CA SER A 248 21.49 -4.98 3.72
C SER A 248 21.58 -6.18 2.78
N LYS A 249 22.80 -6.65 2.50
CA LYS A 249 23.03 -7.90 1.74
C LYS A 249 22.80 -9.15 2.59
N GLU A 250 22.73 -9.02 3.91
CA GLU A 250 22.48 -10.13 4.82
C GLU A 250 20.99 -10.47 4.87
N ARG A 251 20.67 -11.73 4.57
CA ARG A 251 19.29 -12.23 4.58
C ARG A 251 18.91 -12.74 5.97
N ASP A 252 17.71 -12.41 6.41
CA ASP A 252 17.07 -13.11 7.52
C ASP A 252 16.43 -14.42 7.01
N GLU A 253 17.09 -15.55 7.29
CA GLU A 253 16.61 -16.89 6.94
C GLU A 253 15.23 -17.22 7.54
N LYS A 254 14.88 -16.62 8.68
CA LYS A 254 13.60 -16.87 9.38
C LYS A 254 12.46 -16.03 8.82
N TYR A 255 12.74 -15.02 8.00
CA TYR A 255 11.73 -14.08 7.51
C TYR A 255 10.63 -14.79 6.70
N ALA A 256 11.03 -15.67 5.77
CA ALA A 256 10.08 -16.43 4.95
C ALA A 256 9.22 -17.40 5.80
N THR A 257 9.80 -18.01 6.83
CA THR A 257 9.09 -18.91 7.75
C THR A 257 8.10 -18.14 8.64
N ASP A 258 8.51 -17.00 9.20
CA ASP A 258 7.61 -16.17 10.02
C ASP A 258 6.48 -15.58 9.17
N LEU A 259 6.76 -15.18 7.92
CA LEU A 259 5.74 -14.70 6.97
C LEU A 259 4.72 -15.80 6.62
N LEU A 260 5.16 -17.07 6.48
CA LEU A 260 4.26 -18.20 6.32
C LEU A 260 3.38 -18.41 7.58
N VAL A 261 3.95 -18.32 8.78
CA VAL A 261 3.18 -18.44 10.04
C VAL A 261 2.10 -17.36 10.13
N MET A 262 2.40 -16.12 9.72
CA MET A 262 1.40 -15.06 9.61
C MET A 262 0.31 -15.42 8.58
N ALA A 263 0.69 -15.93 7.40
CA ALA A 263 -0.27 -16.30 6.35
C ALA A 263 -1.20 -17.46 6.78
N ASP A 264 -0.66 -18.51 7.39
CA ASP A 264 -1.44 -19.62 7.93
C ASP A 264 -2.39 -19.17 9.05
N ALA A 265 -1.95 -18.29 9.95
CA ALA A 265 -2.78 -17.73 11.01
C ALA A 265 -3.98 -16.92 10.45
N VAL A 266 -3.79 -16.15 9.38
CA VAL A 266 -4.89 -15.46 8.70
C VAL A 266 -5.87 -16.46 8.09
N LEU A 267 -5.39 -17.48 7.38
CA LEU A 267 -6.24 -18.46 6.70
C LEU A 267 -7.04 -19.32 7.69
N GLN A 268 -6.45 -19.68 8.83
CA GLN A 268 -7.16 -20.36 9.93
C GLN A 268 -8.26 -19.49 10.55
N GLU A 269 -8.03 -18.20 10.77
CA GLU A 269 -9.07 -17.30 11.28
C GLU A 269 -10.17 -17.03 10.23
N VAL A 270 -9.84 -17.04 8.93
CA VAL A 270 -10.83 -17.03 7.83
C VAL A 270 -11.70 -18.29 7.88
N GLU A 271 -11.12 -19.48 7.98
CA GLU A 271 -11.84 -20.76 8.18
C GLU A 271 -12.70 -20.77 9.44
N ALA A 272 -12.25 -20.12 10.53
CA ALA A 272 -13.01 -19.90 11.75
C ALA A 272 -14.15 -18.86 11.60
N GLY A 273 -14.34 -18.30 10.40
CA GLY A 273 -15.43 -17.39 10.04
C GLY A 273 -15.15 -15.91 10.30
N TRP A 274 -13.88 -15.49 10.39
CA TRP A 274 -13.50 -14.07 10.59
C TRP A 274 -14.17 -13.15 9.57
N LEU A 275 -14.13 -13.48 8.27
CA LEU A 275 -14.76 -12.68 7.20
C LEU A 275 -16.28 -12.54 7.35
N ARG A 276 -16.96 -13.57 7.89
CA ARG A 276 -18.43 -13.55 8.12
C ARG A 276 -18.82 -12.65 9.30
N ARG A 277 -17.93 -12.54 10.29
CA ARG A 277 -18.11 -11.72 11.49
C ARG A 277 -17.68 -10.26 11.26
N PHE A 278 -16.66 -10.05 10.43
CA PHE A 278 -16.11 -8.73 10.17
C PHE A 278 -17.09 -7.83 9.40
N ARG A 279 -17.30 -6.62 9.90
CA ARG A 279 -18.20 -5.61 9.32
C ARG A 279 -17.44 -4.31 9.15
N VAL A 280 -17.34 -3.82 7.92
CA VAL A 280 -16.84 -2.48 7.63
C VAL A 280 -17.97 -1.49 7.89
N LYS A 281 -17.81 -0.61 8.88
CA LYS A 281 -18.79 0.46 9.11
C LYS A 281 -18.69 1.52 8.02
N SER A 282 -19.82 2.15 7.74
CA SER A 282 -19.98 3.27 6.82
C SER A 282 -19.16 4.48 7.30
N ARG A 283 -18.62 5.29 6.37
CA ARG A 283 -17.62 6.33 6.68
C ARG A 283 -18.19 7.47 7.54
N GLY A 284 -18.21 7.28 8.86
CA GLY A 284 -18.59 8.29 9.86
C GLY A 284 -17.51 9.34 10.14
N SER A 285 -16.79 9.83 9.13
CA SER A 285 -15.98 11.05 9.17
C SER A 285 -15.31 11.35 7.83
N PHE A 286 -15.60 12.53 7.29
CA PHE A 286 -14.68 13.24 6.41
C PHE A 286 -13.64 13.99 7.25
N PHE A 287 -12.41 14.08 6.73
CA PHE A 287 -11.47 15.09 7.19
C PHE A 287 -12.09 16.46 6.92
N GLY A 288 -12.19 17.34 7.93
CA GLY A 288 -12.94 18.60 7.85
C GLY A 288 -14.41 18.56 8.33
N GLY A 289 -14.88 17.48 8.97
CA GLY A 289 -16.08 17.50 9.82
C GLY A 289 -17.44 17.67 9.13
N SER A 290 -17.47 17.86 7.81
CA SER A 290 -18.72 17.98 7.04
C SER A 290 -19.48 16.65 7.01
N LYS A 291 -20.57 16.57 7.80
CA LYS A 291 -21.57 15.50 7.68
C LYS A 291 -22.36 15.71 6.39
N GLY A 292 -21.91 15.09 5.30
CA GLY A 292 -22.71 14.99 4.09
C GLY A 292 -24.05 14.29 4.39
N ASN A 293 -25.16 14.86 3.92
CA ASN A 293 -26.49 14.30 4.17
C ASN A 293 -26.62 12.89 3.59
N ALA A 294 -26.95 11.92 4.44
CA ALA A 294 -27.08 10.51 4.08
C ALA A 294 -28.31 10.24 3.20
N SER A 295 -28.21 10.59 1.91
CA SER A 295 -29.22 10.35 0.88
C SER A 295 -28.66 9.72 -0.40
N ASP A 296 -27.35 9.42 -0.41
CA ASP A 296 -26.70 8.57 -1.40
C ASP A 296 -26.05 7.38 -0.67
N GLY A 297 -26.00 6.21 -1.32
CA GLY A 297 -25.83 4.92 -0.66
C GLY A 297 -24.58 4.83 0.24
N GLU A 298 -24.73 4.31 1.46
CA GLU A 298 -23.67 4.33 2.49
C GLU A 298 -22.32 3.79 1.98
N ILE A 299 -21.39 4.71 1.68
CA ILE A 299 -20.04 4.35 1.22
C ILE A 299 -19.26 3.82 2.43
N LYS A 300 -19.03 2.50 2.43
CA LYS A 300 -18.17 1.80 3.40
C LYS A 300 -16.71 2.16 3.18
N ASP A 301 -15.88 2.03 4.22
CA ASP A 301 -14.45 2.36 4.12
C ASP A 301 -13.72 1.46 3.11
N ALA A 302 -13.55 1.97 1.89
CA ALA A 302 -12.90 1.29 0.79
C ALA A 302 -11.45 0.89 1.11
N VAL A 303 -10.76 1.62 1.99
CA VAL A 303 -9.40 1.28 2.43
C VAL A 303 -9.39 0.02 3.27
N MET A 304 -10.37 -0.16 4.16
CA MET A 304 -10.51 -1.40 4.96
C MET A 304 -10.91 -2.59 4.08
N LEU A 305 -11.76 -2.37 3.07
CA LEU A 305 -12.14 -3.41 2.10
C LEU A 305 -10.94 -3.85 1.25
N ARG A 306 -10.19 -2.90 0.67
CA ARG A 306 -8.92 -3.17 -0.04
C ARG A 306 -7.94 -3.95 0.83
N ALA A 307 -7.72 -3.50 2.06
CA ALA A 307 -6.80 -4.15 2.98
C ALA A 307 -7.21 -5.61 3.28
N VAL A 308 -8.47 -5.87 3.64
CA VAL A 308 -8.96 -7.24 3.90
C VAL A 308 -8.83 -8.15 2.68
N SER A 309 -9.23 -7.66 1.49
CA SER A 309 -9.12 -8.43 0.25
C SER A 309 -7.66 -8.74 -0.10
N LEU A 310 -6.76 -7.75 -0.02
CA LEU A 310 -5.35 -7.96 -0.35
C LEU A 310 -4.62 -8.83 0.67
N ILE A 311 -4.93 -8.70 1.97
CA ILE A 311 -4.44 -9.60 3.03
C ILE A 311 -4.73 -11.06 2.64
N LEU A 312 -5.97 -11.40 2.31
CA LEU A 312 -6.35 -12.77 1.94
C LEU A 312 -5.58 -13.26 0.71
N ILE A 313 -5.55 -12.44 -0.35
CA ILE A 313 -4.90 -12.75 -1.63
C ILE A 313 -3.40 -13.01 -1.42
N LYS A 314 -2.71 -12.19 -0.62
CA LYS A 314 -1.29 -12.38 -0.30
C LYS A 314 -1.04 -13.60 0.59
N CYS A 315 -1.90 -13.89 1.57
CA CYS A 315 -1.77 -15.10 2.39
C CYS A 315 -1.90 -16.38 1.57
N LEU A 316 -2.86 -16.42 0.64
CA LEU A 316 -3.00 -17.53 -0.32
C LEU A 316 -1.76 -17.68 -1.19
N GLU A 317 -1.16 -16.57 -1.65
CA GLU A 317 0.08 -16.61 -2.44
C GLU A 317 1.26 -17.19 -1.66
N ILE A 318 1.49 -16.71 -0.44
CA ILE A 318 2.58 -17.16 0.43
C ILE A 318 2.47 -18.66 0.68
N LYS A 319 1.26 -19.14 1.01
CA LYS A 319 1.00 -20.56 1.25
C LYS A 319 1.09 -21.42 -0.02
N ALA A 320 0.55 -20.97 -1.14
CA ALA A 320 0.65 -21.67 -2.43
C ALA A 320 2.11 -21.84 -2.86
N ARG A 321 2.90 -20.75 -2.86
CA ARG A 321 4.34 -20.78 -3.19
C ARG A 321 5.11 -21.75 -2.28
N HIS A 322 4.79 -21.79 -1.00
CA HIS A 322 5.42 -22.71 -0.04
C HIS A 322 5.07 -24.18 -0.33
N VAL A 323 3.80 -24.50 -0.58
CA VAL A 323 3.35 -25.86 -0.95
C VAL A 323 4.02 -26.32 -2.25
N SER A 324 4.08 -25.46 -3.28
CA SER A 324 4.78 -25.77 -4.53
C SER A 324 6.27 -26.04 -4.34
N ALA A 325 6.94 -25.32 -3.42
CA ALA A 325 8.36 -25.50 -3.13
C ALA A 325 8.67 -26.79 -2.34
N GLN A 326 7.75 -27.25 -1.49
CA GLN A 326 7.92 -28.48 -0.71
C GLN A 326 7.53 -29.77 -1.46
N GLY A 327 6.88 -29.66 -2.64
CA GLY A 327 6.42 -30.83 -3.41
C GLY A 327 5.38 -31.68 -2.67
N ALA A 328 4.66 -31.07 -1.71
CA ALA A 328 3.77 -31.78 -0.80
C ALA A 328 2.47 -32.24 -1.50
N PRO A 329 1.92 -33.43 -1.15
CA PRO A 329 0.68 -33.94 -1.75
C PRO A 329 -0.59 -33.20 -1.27
N HIS A 330 -0.48 -32.39 -0.21
CA HIS A 330 -1.58 -31.53 0.27
C HIS A 330 -1.60 -30.22 -0.50
N ALA A 331 -2.20 -30.28 -1.68
CA ALA A 331 -2.52 -29.13 -2.50
C ALA A 331 -3.41 -28.14 -1.74
N LEU A 332 -3.00 -26.86 -1.68
CA LEU A 332 -3.87 -25.78 -1.22
C LEU A 332 -4.94 -25.52 -2.28
N ASP A 333 -6.19 -25.85 -1.98
CA ASP A 333 -7.37 -25.41 -2.74
C ASP A 333 -7.67 -23.95 -2.39
N VAL A 334 -7.58 -23.06 -3.39
CA VAL A 334 -7.84 -21.62 -3.19
C VAL A 334 -9.31 -21.26 -3.35
N GLN A 335 -10.12 -22.12 -3.97
CA GLN A 335 -11.49 -21.80 -4.36
C GLN A 335 -12.42 -21.46 -3.17
N PRO A 336 -12.40 -22.18 -2.03
CA PRO A 336 -13.28 -21.89 -0.88
C PRO A 336 -13.06 -20.49 -0.31
N TYR A 337 -11.79 -20.05 -0.19
CA TYR A 337 -11.44 -18.73 0.34
C TYR A 337 -11.92 -17.59 -0.58
N PHE A 338 -11.83 -17.77 -1.89
CA PHE A 338 -12.36 -16.78 -2.86
C PHE A 338 -13.89 -16.72 -2.83
N MET A 339 -14.58 -17.85 -2.69
CA MET A 339 -16.03 -17.87 -2.51
C MET A 339 -16.46 -17.14 -1.23
N GLU A 340 -15.75 -17.35 -0.13
CA GLU A 340 -16.01 -16.63 1.13
C GLU A 340 -15.72 -15.12 1.01
N MET A 341 -14.65 -14.73 0.31
CA MET A 341 -14.36 -13.33 0.00
C MET A 341 -15.47 -12.70 -0.87
N LEU A 342 -15.98 -13.40 -1.87
CA LEU A 342 -17.07 -12.89 -2.72
C LEU A 342 -18.37 -12.72 -1.92
N VAL A 343 -18.72 -13.66 -1.03
CA VAL A 343 -19.86 -13.52 -0.12
C VAL A 343 -19.68 -12.33 0.82
N PHE A 344 -18.47 -12.13 1.37
CA PHE A 344 -18.15 -10.93 2.15
C PHE A 344 -18.32 -9.64 1.32
N LEU A 345 -17.71 -9.56 0.14
CA LEU A 345 -17.80 -8.39 -0.74
C LEU A 345 -19.23 -8.09 -1.21
N GLN A 346 -20.06 -9.12 -1.42
CA GLN A 346 -21.50 -8.96 -1.68
C GLN A 346 -22.21 -8.28 -0.51
N GLN A 347 -22.01 -8.78 0.72
CA GLN A 347 -22.59 -8.15 1.92
C GLN A 347 -22.05 -6.73 2.17
N GLN A 348 -20.86 -6.40 1.68
CA GLN A 348 -20.28 -5.07 1.88
C GLN A 348 -20.65 -4.07 0.79
N VAL A 349 -20.41 -4.35 -0.50
CA VAL A 349 -20.47 -3.37 -1.59
C VAL A 349 -21.21 -3.87 -2.84
N LEU A 350 -21.11 -5.15 -3.21
CA LEU A 350 -21.60 -5.63 -4.51
C LEU A 350 -23.14 -5.74 -4.61
N GLN A 351 -23.88 -5.52 -3.52
CA GLN A 351 -25.33 -5.32 -3.55
C GLN A 351 -25.72 -3.87 -3.90
N VAL A 352 -24.81 -2.89 -3.75
CA VAL A 352 -25.06 -1.47 -4.03
C VAL A 352 -24.69 -1.12 -5.48
N LYS A 353 -23.65 -1.77 -6.04
CA LYS A 353 -23.26 -1.64 -7.45
C LYS A 353 -23.73 -2.87 -8.22
N ALA A 354 -24.51 -2.69 -9.29
CA ALA A 354 -24.95 -3.78 -10.15
C ALA A 354 -23.77 -4.45 -10.89
N VAL A 355 -23.23 -5.52 -10.30
CA VAL A 355 -22.13 -6.32 -10.86
C VAL A 355 -22.64 -7.18 -12.01
N ARG A 356 -22.17 -6.89 -13.23
CA ARG A 356 -22.55 -7.63 -14.46
C ARG A 356 -21.82 -8.97 -14.61
N HIS A 357 -20.55 -9.03 -14.21
CA HIS A 357 -19.70 -10.20 -14.34
C HIS A 357 -18.92 -10.42 -13.04
N PRO A 358 -18.86 -11.64 -12.44
CA PRO A 358 -18.33 -11.81 -11.09
C PRO A 358 -16.88 -11.32 -10.94
N CYS A 359 -16.01 -11.52 -11.95
CA CYS A 359 -14.62 -11.05 -11.93
C CYS A 359 -14.45 -9.51 -11.85
N SER A 360 -15.50 -8.70 -12.01
CA SER A 360 -15.38 -7.24 -11.88
C SER A 360 -15.24 -6.76 -10.43
N TRP A 361 -15.39 -7.67 -9.43
CA TRP A 361 -15.15 -7.36 -8.02
C TRP A 361 -13.79 -6.69 -7.78
N ILE A 362 -12.75 -7.07 -8.55
CA ILE A 362 -11.39 -6.54 -8.41
C ILE A 362 -11.36 -5.02 -8.65
N LEU A 363 -12.03 -4.53 -9.69
CA LEU A 363 -12.13 -3.10 -9.99
C LEU A 363 -13.04 -2.39 -8.98
N VAL A 364 -14.11 -3.05 -8.51
CA VAL A 364 -14.99 -2.46 -7.49
C VAL A 364 -14.27 -2.21 -6.17
N VAL A 365 -13.27 -3.04 -5.83
CA VAL A 365 -12.48 -2.91 -4.59
C VAL A 365 -11.25 -2.01 -4.79
N PHE A 366 -10.50 -2.21 -5.86
CA PHE A 366 -9.14 -1.66 -5.99
C PHE A 366 -8.99 -0.45 -6.94
N ALA A 367 -9.99 -0.05 -7.72
CA ALA A 367 -9.82 0.99 -8.75
C ALA A 367 -9.36 2.38 -8.26
N ASP A 368 -9.44 2.71 -6.97
CA ASP A 368 -8.90 3.99 -6.45
C ASP A 368 -7.39 3.92 -6.12
N GLN A 369 -6.74 2.76 -6.22
CA GLN A 369 -5.33 2.53 -5.82
C GLN A 369 -4.67 1.54 -6.80
N ASP A 370 -3.97 2.08 -7.79
CA ASP A 370 -3.36 1.28 -8.87
C ASP A 370 -2.32 0.28 -8.36
N ASP A 371 -1.60 0.59 -7.29
CA ASP A 371 -0.59 -0.27 -6.71
C ASP A 371 -1.18 -1.57 -6.11
N ASP A 372 -2.25 -1.44 -5.30
CA ASP A 372 -3.04 -2.56 -4.77
C ASP A 372 -3.78 -3.32 -5.90
N LEU A 373 -4.25 -2.61 -6.94
CA LEU A 373 -4.94 -3.21 -8.10
C LEU A 373 -4.00 -4.11 -8.91
N ILE A 374 -2.83 -3.59 -9.30
CA ILE A 374 -1.87 -4.34 -10.12
C ILE A 374 -1.20 -5.45 -9.33
N GLU A 375 -0.88 -5.24 -8.04
CA GLU A 375 -0.37 -6.29 -7.17
C GLU A 375 -1.40 -7.42 -6.99
N SER A 376 -2.67 -7.10 -6.70
CA SER A 376 -3.72 -8.14 -6.59
C SER A 376 -3.92 -8.88 -7.91
N ALA A 377 -3.95 -8.20 -9.06
CA ALA A 377 -4.10 -8.83 -10.36
C ALA A 377 -2.94 -9.79 -10.71
N LYS A 378 -1.69 -9.42 -10.36
CA LYS A 378 -0.49 -10.28 -10.51
C LYS A 378 -0.59 -11.55 -9.68
N VAL A 379 -1.00 -11.40 -8.42
CA VAL A 379 -1.17 -12.53 -7.50
C VAL A 379 -2.30 -13.45 -7.96
N LEU A 380 -3.42 -12.89 -8.44
CA LEU A 380 -4.56 -13.65 -8.95
C LEU A 380 -4.22 -14.53 -10.17
N ILE A 381 -3.35 -14.07 -11.09
CA ILE A 381 -2.82 -14.93 -12.16
C ILE A 381 -2.06 -16.13 -11.58
N THR A 382 -1.21 -15.88 -10.58
CA THR A 382 -0.39 -16.92 -9.93
C THR A 382 -1.28 -17.96 -9.23
N LEU A 383 -2.32 -17.52 -8.52
CA LEU A 383 -3.28 -18.40 -7.83
C LEU A 383 -4.19 -19.17 -8.81
N TYR A 384 -4.61 -18.54 -9.91
CA TYR A 384 -5.35 -19.22 -10.99
C TYR A 384 -4.51 -20.34 -11.62
N LEU A 385 -3.24 -20.06 -11.95
CA LEU A 385 -2.33 -21.06 -12.53
C LEU A 385 -2.01 -22.19 -11.54
N HIS A 386 -1.85 -21.88 -10.25
CA HIS A 386 -1.74 -22.88 -9.19
C HIS A 386 -2.97 -23.79 -9.16
N GLN A 387 -4.19 -23.25 -9.07
CA GLN A 387 -5.42 -24.04 -9.05
C GLN A 387 -5.61 -24.87 -10.34
N LYS A 388 -5.27 -24.32 -11.51
CA LYS A 388 -5.32 -25.03 -12.80
C LYS A 388 -4.31 -26.17 -12.90
N SER A 389 -3.23 -26.14 -12.11
CA SER A 389 -2.30 -27.28 -11.99
C SER A 389 -2.83 -28.43 -11.12
N LEU A 390 -3.83 -28.16 -10.27
CA LEU A 390 -4.45 -29.13 -9.35
C LEU A 390 -5.67 -29.82 -9.96
N ILE A 391 -6.46 -29.08 -10.75
CA ILE A 391 -7.73 -29.56 -11.32
C ILE A 391 -7.58 -29.72 -12.84
N SER A 392 -7.79 -30.94 -13.33
CA SER A 392 -7.63 -31.29 -14.76
C SER A 392 -8.79 -30.84 -15.66
N SER A 393 -9.91 -30.42 -15.08
CA SER A 393 -11.01 -29.76 -15.77
C SER A 393 -10.78 -28.25 -15.84
N ASP A 394 -11.18 -27.59 -16.93
CA ASP A 394 -11.23 -26.13 -16.99
C ASP A 394 -12.09 -25.61 -15.81
N PRO A 395 -11.51 -24.90 -14.83
CA PRO A 395 -12.28 -24.42 -13.70
C PRO A 395 -13.29 -23.38 -14.20
N ALA A 396 -14.47 -23.35 -13.60
CA ALA A 396 -15.37 -22.22 -13.74
C ALA A 396 -14.81 -20.99 -12.97
N ALA A 397 -13.61 -20.53 -13.33
CA ALA A 397 -12.87 -19.45 -12.67
C ALA A 397 -13.62 -18.12 -12.67
N CYS A 398 -14.65 -17.99 -13.51
CA CYS A 398 -15.58 -16.88 -13.47
C CYS A 398 -16.54 -16.96 -12.26
N GLU A 399 -16.97 -18.14 -11.82
CA GLU A 399 -17.89 -18.31 -10.67
C GLU A 399 -17.27 -17.81 -9.37
N TRP A 400 -16.01 -18.16 -9.12
CA TRP A 400 -15.21 -17.68 -7.99
C TRP A 400 -14.36 -16.45 -8.32
N GLY A 401 -14.70 -15.73 -9.39
CA GLY A 401 -14.21 -14.37 -9.66
C GLY A 401 -12.74 -14.22 -10.01
N CYS A 402 -12.02 -15.30 -10.35
CA CYS A 402 -10.56 -15.35 -10.49
C CYS A 402 -10.03 -15.65 -11.91
N ASN A 403 -10.83 -15.44 -12.96
CA ASN A 403 -10.34 -15.57 -14.33
C ASN A 403 -9.43 -14.38 -14.74
N PRO A 404 -8.12 -14.60 -14.99
CA PRO A 404 -7.18 -13.52 -15.29
C PRO A 404 -7.43 -12.84 -16.63
N HIS A 405 -8.00 -13.55 -17.61
CA HIS A 405 -8.39 -12.96 -18.89
C HIS A 405 -9.56 -11.99 -18.72
N CYS A 406 -10.51 -12.32 -17.83
CA CYS A 406 -11.56 -11.39 -17.46
C CYS A 406 -11.01 -10.17 -16.73
N HIS A 407 -10.11 -10.34 -15.75
CA HIS A 407 -9.51 -9.21 -15.03
C HIS A 407 -8.81 -8.22 -15.96
N PHE A 408 -7.95 -8.71 -16.87
CA PHE A 408 -7.25 -7.86 -17.82
C PHE A 408 -8.20 -7.19 -18.83
N THR A 409 -9.19 -7.92 -19.35
CA THR A 409 -10.16 -7.35 -20.30
C THR A 409 -11.03 -6.27 -19.64
N LEU A 410 -11.51 -6.52 -18.41
CA LEU A 410 -12.27 -5.54 -17.62
C LEU A 410 -11.42 -4.32 -17.25
N LEU A 411 -10.13 -4.50 -16.94
CA LEU A 411 -9.19 -3.40 -16.73
C LEU A 411 -9.09 -2.54 -17.99
N LEU A 412 -8.83 -3.14 -19.16
CA LEU A 412 -8.77 -2.39 -20.42
C LEU A 412 -10.11 -1.70 -20.74
N GLN A 413 -11.25 -2.32 -20.48
CA GLN A 413 -12.56 -1.67 -20.62
C GLN A 413 -12.70 -0.44 -19.70
N SER A 414 -12.24 -0.51 -18.45
CA SER A 414 -12.27 0.63 -17.53
C SER A 414 -11.34 1.78 -17.96
N LEU A 415 -10.25 1.45 -18.66
CA LEU A 415 -9.32 2.39 -19.29
C LEU A 415 -9.74 2.79 -20.72
N SER A 416 -10.95 2.45 -21.17
CA SER A 416 -11.45 2.70 -22.53
C SER A 416 -10.53 2.17 -23.66
N PHE A 417 -9.74 1.12 -23.37
CA PHE A 417 -8.70 0.54 -24.21
C PHE A 417 -7.54 1.50 -24.55
N ASP A 418 -7.33 2.55 -23.75
CA ASP A 418 -6.23 3.49 -23.95
C ASP A 418 -4.87 2.86 -23.64
N HIS A 419 -4.03 2.73 -24.67
CA HIS A 419 -2.69 2.18 -24.55
C HIS A 419 -1.70 3.14 -23.87
N THR A 420 -2.00 4.44 -23.75
CA THR A 420 -1.08 5.39 -23.10
C THR A 420 -1.06 5.19 -21.58
N VAL A 421 -2.20 4.88 -20.96
CA VAL A 421 -2.24 4.55 -19.52
C VAL A 421 -1.41 3.30 -19.21
N LEU A 422 -1.44 2.29 -20.08
CA LEU A 422 -0.59 1.09 -19.94
C LEU A 422 0.90 1.40 -20.12
N LEU A 423 1.22 2.41 -20.94
CA LEU A 423 2.58 2.88 -21.12
C LEU A 423 3.07 3.64 -19.88
N ASP A 424 2.23 4.47 -19.29
CA ASP A 424 2.55 5.20 -18.06
C ASP A 424 2.80 4.23 -16.90
N PHE A 425 1.97 3.19 -16.74
CA PHE A 425 2.24 2.09 -15.79
C PHE A 425 3.53 1.30 -16.09
N LEU A 426 3.96 1.21 -17.35
CA LEU A 426 5.24 0.56 -17.70
C LEU A 426 6.46 1.47 -17.45
N ILE A 427 6.28 2.79 -17.42
CA ILE A 427 7.36 3.76 -17.22
C ILE A 427 7.51 4.15 -15.73
N SER A 428 6.41 4.22 -14.99
CA SER A 428 6.39 4.45 -13.54
C SER A 428 6.99 3.26 -12.76
N ASN A 429 7.63 3.57 -11.63
CA ASN A 429 8.14 2.61 -10.65
C ASN A 429 7.20 2.41 -9.45
N GLU A 430 6.03 3.05 -9.42
CA GLU A 430 5.06 3.01 -8.31
C GLU A 430 4.30 1.66 -8.25
N THR A 431 4.16 0.98 -9.39
CA THR A 431 3.42 -0.28 -9.51
C THR A 431 4.31 -1.41 -10.01
N CYS A 432 3.92 -2.65 -9.70
CA CYS A 432 4.58 -3.85 -10.24
C CYS A 432 4.08 -4.21 -11.67
N PHE A 433 3.63 -3.22 -12.47
CA PHE A 433 2.93 -3.47 -13.74
C PHE A 433 3.80 -4.18 -14.79
N LEU A 434 5.11 -3.95 -14.83
CA LEU A 434 6.00 -4.70 -15.71
C LEU A 434 5.97 -6.21 -15.41
N GLU A 435 5.98 -6.60 -14.12
CA GLU A 435 5.89 -8.01 -13.71
C GLU A 435 4.53 -8.60 -14.08
N TYR A 436 3.46 -7.87 -13.75
CA TYR A 436 2.07 -8.23 -14.08
C TYR A 436 1.90 -8.44 -15.60
N CYS A 437 2.33 -7.46 -16.40
CA CYS A 437 2.20 -7.46 -17.84
C CYS A 437 2.97 -8.63 -18.45
N VAL A 438 4.24 -8.85 -18.07
CA VAL A 438 5.03 -9.98 -18.57
C VAL A 438 4.43 -11.33 -18.18
N LEU A 439 3.88 -11.46 -16.96
CA LEU A 439 3.19 -12.67 -16.51
C LEU A 439 1.88 -12.91 -17.29
N TYR A 440 1.06 -11.86 -17.44
CA TYR A 440 -0.20 -11.93 -18.17
C TYR A 440 0.00 -12.22 -19.66
N LEU A 441 0.95 -11.56 -20.34
CA LEU A 441 1.19 -11.77 -21.77
C LEU A 441 1.71 -13.20 -22.06
N LYS A 442 2.46 -13.81 -21.14
CA LYS A 442 2.78 -15.25 -21.21
C LYS A 442 1.51 -16.10 -21.11
N ASN A 443 0.66 -15.84 -20.10
CA ASN A 443 -0.60 -16.56 -19.95
C ASN A 443 -1.54 -16.40 -21.15
N LEU A 444 -1.67 -15.19 -21.72
CA LEU A 444 -2.45 -14.89 -22.92
C LEU A 444 -1.90 -15.61 -24.16
N ARG A 445 -0.58 -15.63 -24.34
CA ARG A 445 0.08 -16.39 -25.41
C ARG A 445 -0.22 -17.87 -25.27
N ASP A 446 -0.14 -18.43 -24.07
CA ASP A 446 -0.23 -19.88 -23.85
C ASP A 446 -1.69 -20.38 -23.84
N HIS A 447 -2.62 -19.60 -23.28
CA HIS A 447 -4.05 -19.91 -23.12
C HIS A 447 -4.97 -19.04 -24.00
N TRP A 448 -4.64 -18.89 -25.29
CA TRP A 448 -5.38 -18.01 -26.20
C TRP A 448 -6.90 -18.33 -26.31
N GLN A 449 -7.29 -19.61 -26.26
CA GLN A 449 -8.71 -19.96 -26.41
C GLN A 449 -9.52 -19.56 -25.18
N ASP A 450 -8.94 -19.72 -23.98
CA ASP A 450 -9.52 -19.32 -22.71
C ASP A 450 -9.74 -17.79 -22.67
N PHE A 451 -8.83 -17.01 -23.28
CA PHE A 451 -8.99 -15.58 -23.52
C PHE A 451 -10.17 -15.23 -24.43
N CYS A 452 -10.30 -15.87 -25.60
CA CYS A 452 -11.44 -15.65 -26.49
C CYS A 452 -12.77 -16.00 -25.78
N ASN A 453 -12.81 -17.13 -25.08
CA ASN A 453 -13.97 -17.57 -24.32
C ASN A 453 -14.32 -16.56 -23.20
N ALA A 454 -13.33 -15.98 -22.53
CA ALA A 454 -13.52 -14.94 -21.52
C ALA A 454 -14.08 -13.64 -22.10
N CYS A 455 -13.64 -13.23 -23.30
CA CYS A 455 -14.21 -12.07 -24.00
C CYS A 455 -15.70 -12.27 -24.31
N CYS A 456 -16.07 -13.40 -24.92
CA CYS A 456 -17.47 -13.69 -25.25
C CYS A 456 -18.37 -13.75 -23.99
N ARG A 457 -17.85 -14.25 -22.86
CA ARG A 457 -18.59 -14.27 -21.58
C ARG A 457 -18.87 -12.86 -21.06
N ILE A 458 -17.92 -11.93 -21.20
CA ILE A 458 -18.12 -10.54 -20.79
C ILE A 458 -19.15 -9.86 -21.71
N GLU A 459 -19.04 -10.03 -23.03
CA GLU A 459 -19.99 -9.48 -24.02
C GLU A 459 -21.43 -9.93 -23.73
N ASN A 460 -21.64 -11.23 -23.51
CA ASN A 460 -22.96 -11.77 -23.17
C ASN A 460 -23.50 -11.20 -21.84
N SER A 461 -22.63 -10.98 -20.84
CA SER A 461 -23.01 -10.37 -19.55
C SER A 461 -23.31 -8.87 -19.64
N GLU A 462 -22.92 -8.19 -20.72
CA GLU A 462 -23.34 -6.81 -21.00
C GLU A 462 -24.74 -6.75 -21.62
N THR A 463 -25.15 -7.80 -22.34
CA THR A 463 -26.50 -7.91 -22.94
C THR A 463 -27.57 -8.46 -22.00
N GLU A 464 -27.19 -9.26 -21.00
CA GLU A 464 -28.14 -9.92 -20.08
C GLU A 464 -28.08 -9.33 -18.67
N THR A 465 -29.11 -8.57 -18.27
CA THR A 465 -29.24 -8.05 -16.89
C THR A 465 -29.68 -9.15 -15.91
N HIS A 466 -28.73 -9.99 -15.48
CA HIS A 466 -28.96 -11.00 -14.45
C HIS A 466 -28.47 -10.55 -13.06
N THR A 467 -29.37 -10.60 -12.08
CA THR A 467 -29.01 -10.57 -10.66
C THR A 467 -28.25 -11.86 -10.30
N LEU A 468 -27.10 -11.74 -9.65
CA LEU A 468 -26.28 -12.89 -9.25
C LEU A 468 -27.00 -13.77 -8.21
N SER A 469 -27.64 -14.85 -8.66
CA SER A 469 -28.14 -15.93 -7.82
C SER A 469 -27.09 -17.04 -7.70
N LEU A 470 -26.29 -16.99 -6.63
CA LEU A 470 -25.51 -18.16 -6.16
C LEU A 470 -26.45 -19.26 -5.62
N PRO A 471 -25.99 -20.52 -5.50
CA PRO A 471 -26.83 -21.63 -5.02
C PRO A 471 -27.51 -21.31 -3.69
N HIS A 472 -28.84 -21.42 -3.68
CA HIS A 472 -29.66 -21.15 -2.50
C HIS A 472 -29.31 -22.12 -1.36
N PHE A 473 -28.90 -21.57 -0.21
CA PHE A 473 -29.39 -22.08 1.06
C PHE A 473 -30.69 -21.33 1.40
N SER A 474 -31.69 -22.09 1.84
CA SER A 474 -33.07 -21.61 1.99
C SER A 474 -33.25 -20.68 3.18
N GLU A 475 -33.88 -19.51 2.98
CA GLU A 475 -34.97 -19.01 3.82
C GLU A 475 -35.73 -17.87 3.10
N ALA A 476 -36.91 -17.49 3.61
CA ALA A 476 -38.06 -17.17 2.76
C ALA A 476 -38.46 -15.68 2.62
N SER A 477 -38.88 -15.33 1.39
CA SER A 477 -40.02 -14.46 1.03
C SER A 477 -40.24 -13.10 1.70
N VAL A 478 -39.98 -12.01 0.96
CA VAL A 478 -40.80 -10.77 0.97
C VAL A 478 -40.99 -10.22 -0.46
N ARG A 479 -42.14 -9.55 -0.69
CA ARG A 479 -42.66 -9.04 -1.98
C ARG A 479 -41.87 -7.90 -2.65
N SER A 480 -42.06 -7.79 -3.97
CA SER A 480 -41.59 -6.73 -4.87
C SER A 480 -42.60 -5.60 -5.10
N GLN A 481 -42.12 -4.39 -5.47
CA GLN A 481 -42.81 -3.37 -6.31
C GLN A 481 -41.83 -2.23 -6.74
N PRO A 482 -42.16 -1.28 -7.66
CA PRO A 482 -41.50 -1.29 -8.97
C PRO A 482 -40.57 -0.09 -9.31
N GLN A 483 -40.05 -0.15 -10.54
CA GLN A 483 -39.02 0.67 -11.20
C GLN A 483 -39.18 2.21 -11.11
N SER A 484 -38.04 2.90 -11.01
CA SER A 484 -37.88 4.32 -11.34
C SER A 484 -36.82 4.49 -12.45
N LYS A 485 -36.91 5.59 -13.22
CA LYS A 485 -36.19 5.79 -14.48
C LYS A 485 -34.76 6.27 -14.26
N VAL A 486 -33.80 5.66 -14.96
CA VAL A 486 -32.40 6.11 -15.01
C VAL A 486 -32.28 7.34 -15.91
N TYR A 487 -31.82 8.45 -15.34
CA TYR A 487 -31.20 9.54 -16.11
C TYR A 487 -29.69 9.35 -16.09
N GLY A 488 -29.07 9.31 -17.27
CA GLY A 488 -27.61 9.23 -17.38
C GLY A 488 -26.96 10.56 -17.04
N PHE A 489 -25.89 10.52 -16.24
CA PHE A 489 -25.03 11.68 -15.98
C PHE A 489 -23.58 11.36 -16.32
N ARG A 490 -23.00 12.20 -17.19
CA ARG A 490 -21.54 12.32 -17.32
C ARG A 490 -21.03 13.12 -16.13
N PRO A 491 -19.92 12.75 -15.48
CA PRO A 491 -19.17 13.68 -14.65
C PRO A 491 -18.63 14.80 -15.56
N SER A 492 -19.04 16.04 -15.29
CA SER A 492 -18.34 17.19 -15.87
C SER A 492 -16.97 17.31 -15.22
N LEU A 493 -15.96 17.64 -16.02
CA LEU A 493 -14.68 18.11 -15.49
C LEU A 493 -14.93 19.32 -14.58
N VAL A 494 -14.15 19.42 -13.50
CA VAL A 494 -14.24 20.54 -12.55
C VAL A 494 -13.24 21.60 -12.95
N ASP A 495 -13.71 22.84 -13.14
CA ASP A 495 -12.85 23.97 -13.44
C ASP A 495 -11.99 24.34 -12.22
N TYR A 496 -10.68 24.48 -12.43
CA TYR A 496 -9.73 24.96 -11.42
C TYR A 496 -9.52 26.47 -11.60
N GLU A 497 -10.23 27.29 -10.83
CA GLU A 497 -9.82 28.68 -10.59
C GLU A 497 -8.75 28.74 -9.50
N SER A 498 -7.52 29.03 -9.93
CA SER A 498 -6.47 29.79 -9.25
C SER A 498 -6.61 30.05 -7.74
N SER A 499 -5.73 29.45 -6.95
CA SER A 499 -5.17 30.10 -5.76
C SER A 499 -3.68 29.83 -5.70
N GLU A 500 -2.90 30.90 -5.76
CA GLU A 500 -1.46 30.89 -5.52
C GLU A 500 -1.19 30.75 -4.02
N ASP A 501 -0.26 29.88 -3.63
CA ASP A 501 0.60 30.09 -2.45
C ASP A 501 1.85 29.22 -2.65
N SER A 502 3.02 29.82 -2.45
CA SER A 502 4.31 29.23 -2.82
C SER A 502 5.11 28.79 -1.60
N GLU A 503 5.59 27.55 -1.59
CA GLU A 503 6.73 27.14 -0.77
C GLU A 503 7.86 26.63 -1.70
N GLU A 504 9.04 27.22 -1.57
CA GLU A 504 10.20 26.92 -2.42
C GLU A 504 10.92 25.64 -1.94
N GLU A 505 10.98 24.60 -2.79
CA GLU A 505 11.84 23.44 -2.55
C GLU A 505 13.22 23.60 -3.24
N ASP A 506 14.26 23.70 -2.41
CA ASP A 506 15.67 23.78 -2.79
C ASP A 506 16.15 22.55 -3.60
N ARG A 507 16.20 22.67 -4.94
CA ARG A 507 16.81 21.66 -5.81
C ARG A 507 18.34 21.76 -5.80
N SER A 508 18.97 21.16 -4.80
CA SER A 508 20.42 20.94 -4.77
C SER A 508 20.86 19.82 -5.73
N VAL A 509 21.06 20.17 -7.01
CA VAL A 509 21.63 19.26 -8.02
C VAL A 509 23.16 19.38 -8.02
N SER A 510 23.86 18.27 -7.77
CA SER A 510 25.31 18.13 -7.97
C SER A 510 25.64 16.65 -8.17
N ASN A 511 25.80 16.22 -9.43
CA ASN A 511 27.08 16.16 -10.15
C ASN A 511 27.87 14.86 -9.90
N LEU A 512 27.84 13.97 -10.89
CA LEU A 512 29.00 13.16 -11.26
C LEU A 512 29.33 13.44 -12.73
N GLN A 513 30.60 13.75 -12.98
CA GLN A 513 31.13 14.27 -14.24
C GLN A 513 32.31 13.40 -14.70
N MET A 514 32.67 13.53 -15.99
CA MET A 514 33.74 12.86 -16.78
C MET A 514 33.22 11.71 -17.65
N LYS A 515 33.56 11.64 -18.95
CA LYS A 515 34.72 12.24 -19.65
C LYS A 515 34.37 13.17 -20.82
N ARG A 516 35.33 14.02 -21.19
CA ARG A 516 35.38 14.79 -22.45
C ARG A 516 36.14 14.02 -23.53
N ASP A 517 35.91 14.42 -24.78
CA ASP A 517 36.79 14.52 -25.97
C ASP A 517 35.82 14.56 -27.19
N ALA A 518 35.84 15.48 -28.17
CA ALA A 518 36.67 16.66 -28.44
C ALA A 518 35.88 17.74 -29.25
N GLU A 519 36.48 18.90 -29.44
CA GLU A 519 36.01 20.10 -30.18
C GLU A 519 36.11 19.92 -31.73
N GLU A 520 35.48 20.68 -32.66
CA GLU A 520 34.55 21.84 -32.75
C GLU A 520 33.91 21.85 -34.19
N PRO A 521 33.20 22.88 -34.77
CA PRO A 521 32.69 24.16 -34.24
C PRO A 521 31.18 24.47 -34.53
N VAL A 522 30.79 25.68 -34.11
CA VAL A 522 29.45 26.32 -34.16
C VAL A 522 28.86 26.55 -35.57
N ALA A 523 27.53 26.44 -35.67
CA ALA A 523 26.73 27.22 -36.61
C ALA A 523 25.41 27.68 -35.95
N GLU A 524 25.26 28.99 -35.72
CA GLU A 524 23.97 29.58 -35.34
C GLU A 524 22.98 29.51 -36.50
N THR A 525 21.72 29.17 -36.23
CA THR A 525 20.61 29.60 -37.11
C THR A 525 19.34 29.80 -36.30
N ASP A 526 19.12 31.03 -35.88
CA ASP A 526 17.83 31.54 -35.42
C ASP A 526 16.82 31.48 -36.60
N MET A 527 15.67 30.83 -36.42
CA MET A 527 14.48 31.05 -37.26
C MET A 527 13.18 30.60 -36.58
N ARG A 528 12.50 31.58 -35.96
CA ARG A 528 11.03 31.58 -35.92
C ARG A 528 10.47 31.68 -37.34
N LYS A 529 10.08 30.56 -37.96
CA LYS A 529 9.00 30.44 -38.99
C LYS A 529 8.93 29.04 -39.61
N ALA A 530 7.95 28.24 -39.17
CA ALA A 530 7.41 27.10 -39.93
C ALA A 530 5.97 26.73 -39.49
N GLY A 531 5.17 27.75 -39.14
CA GLY A 531 3.71 27.63 -39.34
C GLY A 531 3.41 27.67 -40.85
N GLU A 532 2.23 27.21 -41.26
CA GLU A 532 1.77 27.18 -42.67
C GLU A 532 2.38 26.10 -43.59
N LYS A 533 2.27 24.82 -43.19
CA LYS A 533 2.04 23.71 -44.14
C LYS A 533 1.46 22.44 -43.50
N ALA A 534 0.28 22.58 -42.89
CA ALA A 534 -0.49 21.47 -42.34
C ALA A 534 -2.02 21.69 -42.44
N VAL A 535 -2.51 22.27 -43.55
CA VAL A 535 -3.94 22.47 -43.82
C VAL A 535 -4.29 21.98 -45.22
N SER A 536 -4.20 20.66 -45.43
CA SER A 536 -4.82 19.93 -46.55
C SER A 536 -4.69 18.43 -46.29
N GLY A 537 -5.71 17.81 -45.67
CA GLY A 537 -5.68 16.38 -45.31
C GLY A 537 -6.56 15.94 -44.13
N SER A 538 -7.46 16.79 -43.63
CA SER A 538 -8.35 16.49 -42.49
C SER A 538 -9.82 16.66 -42.88
N ALA A 539 -10.28 15.82 -43.81
CA ALA A 539 -11.69 15.71 -44.20
C ALA A 539 -12.12 14.22 -44.31
N ASP A 540 -11.25 13.36 -44.85
CA ASP A 540 -11.57 11.94 -45.11
C ASP A 540 -11.54 11.00 -43.89
N THR A 541 -11.25 11.52 -42.68
CA THR A 541 -11.17 10.73 -41.44
C THR A 541 -12.39 10.84 -40.53
N VAL A 542 -13.34 11.75 -40.80
CA VAL A 542 -14.50 11.98 -39.92
C VAL A 542 -15.75 11.17 -40.35
N GLU A 543 -15.91 10.86 -41.64
CA GLU A 543 -17.06 10.07 -42.14
C GLU A 543 -16.87 8.53 -42.02
N LYS A 544 -15.74 8.05 -41.52
CA LYS A 544 -15.48 6.60 -41.34
C LYS A 544 -15.80 6.05 -39.95
N MET A 545 -16.25 6.88 -39.00
CA MET A 545 -16.60 6.46 -37.63
C MET A 545 -18.08 6.13 -37.40
N SER A 546 -18.93 6.20 -38.44
CA SER A 546 -20.38 5.97 -38.33
C SER A 546 -20.87 4.58 -38.75
N ASN A 547 -19.99 3.70 -39.28
CA ASN A 547 -20.34 2.38 -39.81
C ASN A 547 -19.45 1.21 -39.30
N ALA A 548 -18.86 1.34 -38.10
CA ALA A 548 -18.17 0.24 -37.42
C ALA A 548 -19.16 -0.54 -36.53
N SER A 549 -19.81 -1.55 -37.09
CA SER A 549 -20.73 -2.43 -36.35
C SER A 549 -19.99 -3.30 -35.33
N SER A 550 -20.11 -2.97 -34.04
CA SER A 550 -19.78 -3.81 -32.88
C SER A 550 -18.49 -4.65 -33.00
N GLU A 551 -17.32 -4.01 -33.04
CA GLU A 551 -16.05 -4.71 -32.84
C GLU A 551 -16.01 -5.38 -31.47
N GLY A 552 -15.84 -6.71 -31.46
CA GLY A 552 -15.79 -7.51 -30.24
C GLY A 552 -14.57 -7.21 -29.36
N LEU A 553 -14.68 -7.47 -28.07
CA LEU A 553 -13.65 -7.23 -27.05
C LEU A 553 -12.31 -7.89 -27.41
N THR A 554 -12.34 -9.08 -28.01
CA THR A 554 -11.14 -9.77 -28.51
C THR A 554 -10.34 -8.87 -29.47
N LEU A 555 -10.99 -8.15 -30.38
CA LEU A 555 -10.31 -7.26 -31.32
C LEU A 555 -9.77 -6.01 -30.61
N LYS A 556 -10.58 -5.38 -29.74
CA LYS A 556 -10.18 -4.17 -28.99
C LYS A 556 -8.95 -4.38 -28.10
N VAL A 557 -8.90 -5.51 -27.39
CA VAL A 557 -7.73 -5.89 -26.57
C VAL A 557 -6.47 -6.03 -27.44
N ILE A 558 -6.58 -6.65 -28.61
CA ILE A 558 -5.43 -6.87 -29.51
C ILE A 558 -4.99 -5.57 -30.19
N LEU A 559 -5.92 -4.69 -30.57
CA LEU A 559 -5.59 -3.36 -31.09
C LEU A 559 -4.80 -2.55 -30.04
N CYS A 560 -5.31 -2.46 -28.81
CA CYS A 560 -4.64 -1.78 -27.69
C CYS A 560 -3.21 -2.31 -27.44
N LEU A 561 -3.02 -3.63 -27.44
CA LEU A 561 -1.69 -4.26 -27.28
C LEU A 561 -0.75 -3.99 -28.47
N ASN A 562 -1.28 -3.89 -29.70
CA ASN A 562 -0.49 -3.57 -30.89
C ASN A 562 -0.05 -2.09 -30.92
N GLU A 563 -0.92 -1.18 -30.48
CA GLU A 563 -0.58 0.23 -30.31
C GLU A 563 0.49 0.41 -29.22
N LEU A 564 0.31 -0.23 -28.05
CA LEU A 564 1.30 -0.28 -26.98
C LEU A 564 2.65 -0.79 -27.49
N ARG A 565 2.68 -1.90 -28.23
CA ARG A 565 3.90 -2.43 -28.87
C ARG A 565 4.57 -1.39 -29.77
N THR A 566 3.78 -0.68 -30.58
CA THR A 566 4.27 0.32 -31.54
C THR A 566 4.90 1.51 -30.82
N VAL A 567 4.27 2.01 -29.75
CA VAL A 567 4.81 3.13 -28.96
C VAL A 567 6.06 2.73 -28.19
N ILE A 568 6.08 1.56 -27.52
CA ILE A 568 7.29 1.05 -26.84
C ILE A 568 8.44 0.88 -27.84
N SER A 569 8.17 0.33 -29.03
CA SER A 569 9.19 0.17 -30.08
C SER A 569 9.78 1.52 -30.51
N ARG A 570 8.94 2.55 -30.66
CA ARG A 570 9.32 3.93 -31.02
C ARG A 570 10.10 4.65 -29.92
N LEU A 571 9.80 4.40 -28.65
CA LEU A 571 10.54 4.97 -27.52
C LEU A 571 11.90 4.28 -27.34
N HIS A 572 11.94 2.95 -27.45
CA HIS A 572 13.16 2.17 -27.37
C HIS A 572 14.14 2.50 -28.51
N SER A 573 13.67 2.65 -29.76
CA SER A 573 14.54 3.04 -30.88
C SER A 573 15.11 4.46 -30.77
N LYS A 574 14.51 5.31 -29.92
CA LYS A 574 14.99 6.65 -29.58
C LYS A 574 15.81 6.71 -28.28
N GLY A 575 15.99 5.58 -27.57
CA GLY A 575 16.66 5.56 -26.27
C GLY A 575 15.88 6.24 -25.13
N LEU A 576 14.56 6.43 -25.29
CA LEU A 576 13.69 7.13 -24.35
C LEU A 576 12.91 6.21 -23.41
N PHE A 577 13.09 4.89 -23.51
CA PHE A 577 12.40 3.92 -22.66
C PHE A 577 13.29 3.58 -21.45
N PRO A 578 12.78 3.57 -20.20
CA PRO A 578 13.60 3.60 -18.98
C PRO A 578 14.42 2.32 -18.70
N TYR A 579 14.11 1.21 -19.38
CA TYR A 579 14.83 -0.06 -19.27
C TYR A 579 14.82 -0.80 -20.62
N ASN A 580 15.36 -2.02 -20.68
CA ASN A 580 15.41 -2.83 -21.89
C ASN A 580 14.07 -3.57 -22.13
N PRO A 581 13.24 -3.21 -23.13
CA PRO A 581 11.92 -3.80 -23.35
C PRO A 581 11.94 -4.99 -24.32
N ASN A 582 13.12 -5.46 -24.78
CA ASN A 582 13.19 -6.46 -25.86
C ASN A 582 12.44 -7.76 -25.56
N SER A 583 12.40 -8.20 -24.30
CA SER A 583 11.62 -9.37 -23.87
C SER A 583 10.11 -9.12 -23.92
N LEU A 584 9.66 -7.91 -23.56
CA LEU A 584 8.27 -7.49 -23.61
C LEU A 584 7.78 -7.35 -25.06
N LEU A 585 8.57 -6.70 -25.91
CA LEU A 585 8.29 -6.57 -27.35
C LEU A 585 8.17 -7.92 -28.05
N LYS A 586 9.01 -8.90 -27.70
CA LYS A 586 8.89 -10.29 -28.21
C LYS A 586 7.58 -10.97 -27.81
N LEU A 587 7.08 -10.74 -26.59
CA LEU A 587 5.79 -11.28 -26.16
C LEU A 587 4.62 -10.62 -26.89
N LEU A 588 4.65 -9.30 -27.06
CA LEU A 588 3.62 -8.55 -27.80
C LEU A 588 3.57 -8.98 -29.28
N LEU A 589 4.71 -9.16 -29.95
CA LEU A 589 4.78 -9.70 -31.32
C LEU A 589 4.16 -11.10 -31.45
N ALA A 590 4.38 -11.97 -30.46
CA ALA A 590 3.82 -13.32 -30.46
C ALA A 590 2.28 -13.32 -30.31
N ILE A 591 1.74 -12.36 -29.56
CA ILE A 591 0.30 -12.15 -29.37
C ILE A 591 -0.35 -11.58 -30.64
N GLU A 592 0.26 -10.56 -31.25
CA GLU A 592 -0.16 -10.01 -32.55
C GLU A 592 -0.26 -11.08 -33.63
N THR A 593 0.78 -11.94 -33.73
CA THR A 593 0.81 -13.05 -34.68
C THR A 593 -0.36 -14.03 -34.45
N LYS A 594 -0.70 -14.33 -33.19
CA LYS A 594 -1.87 -15.19 -32.86
C LYS A 594 -3.21 -14.52 -33.17
N GLY A 595 -3.32 -13.20 -33.00
CA GLY A 595 -4.50 -12.43 -33.40
C GLY A 595 -4.75 -12.49 -34.92
N GLN A 596 -3.71 -12.23 -35.70
CA GLN A 596 -3.77 -12.24 -37.17
C GLN A 596 -4.09 -13.62 -37.75
N LEU A 597 -3.58 -14.70 -37.15
CA LEU A 597 -3.86 -16.09 -37.56
C LEU A 597 -5.30 -16.56 -37.32
N LYS A 598 -6.09 -15.84 -36.51
CA LYS A 598 -7.46 -16.22 -36.13
C LYS A 598 -8.55 -15.23 -36.50
N THR A 599 -8.20 -14.01 -36.91
CA THR A 599 -9.13 -13.14 -37.65
C THR A 599 -9.29 -13.67 -39.08
N PRO A 600 -10.51 -14.01 -39.54
CA PRO A 600 -10.71 -14.39 -40.93
C PRO A 600 -10.40 -13.19 -41.82
N THR A 601 -9.36 -13.28 -42.64
CA THR A 601 -9.10 -12.30 -43.69
C THR A 601 -10.31 -12.27 -44.64
N ALA A 602 -10.84 -11.07 -44.91
CA ALA A 602 -12.04 -10.84 -45.70
C ALA A 602 -11.85 -11.09 -47.22
N THR A 603 -11.08 -12.12 -47.57
CA THR A 603 -10.65 -12.50 -48.93
C THR A 603 -11.03 -13.93 -49.29
N GLN A 604 -11.83 -14.63 -48.47
CA GLN A 604 -12.46 -15.92 -48.80
C GLN A 604 -13.99 -15.82 -48.89
N LEU A 605 -14.47 -14.82 -49.63
CA LEU A 605 -15.77 -14.81 -50.30
C LEU A 605 -15.55 -14.27 -51.72
N LYS A 606 -15.43 -15.20 -52.67
CA LYS A 606 -15.45 -14.99 -54.11
C LYS A 606 -16.31 -16.09 -54.73
#